data_AF-C0PU79-F1
#
_entry.id   AF-C0PU79-F1
#
_cell.length_a   1.000
_cell.length_b   1.000
_cell.length_c   1.000
_cell.angle_alpha   90.00
_cell.angle_beta   90.00
_cell.angle_gamma   90.00
#
_symmetry.space_group_name_H-M   'P 1'
#
loop_
_entity.id
_entity.type
_entity.pdbx_description
1 polymer ?
#
loop_
_entity_poly.entity_id
_entity_poly.type
_entity_poly.pdbx_seq_one_letter_code
_entity_poly.pdbx_strand_id
1 'polypeptide(L)'
;IVEGMKQHKWSIENIAFGSGGALLQKLTRDLLNCSFKCSYVVTNGLGVNVFKDPVADPNKRSKKGRLSLHRTASGNFVTLEEGKGDLEEYGVDLLHTVFQNGKIVKTYTFDDVRDNAKITDSDLKELLH
;
A
#
# COMPACT_ATOMS: atom_id res chain seq x y z
N ILE A 1 -10.48 -22.36 -13.17
CA ILE A 1 -9.70 -23.25 -14.07
C ILE A 1 -8.88 -24.23 -13.25
N VAL A 2 -7.89 -23.76 -12.47
CA VAL A 2 -7.00 -24.63 -11.67
C VAL A 2 -7.75 -25.56 -10.70
N GLU A 3 -8.85 -25.10 -10.09
CA GLU A 3 -9.69 -25.96 -9.24
C GLU A 3 -10.35 -27.11 -10.02
N GLY A 4 -10.86 -26.84 -11.23
CA GLY A 4 -11.41 -27.89 -12.09
C GLY A 4 -10.35 -28.90 -12.54
N MET A 5 -9.15 -28.43 -12.86
CA MET A 5 -8.01 -29.32 -13.18
C MET A 5 -7.70 -30.25 -12.01
N LYS A 6 -7.64 -29.71 -10.79
CA LYS A 6 -7.43 -30.48 -9.56
C LYS A 6 -8.50 -31.57 -9.37
N GLN A 7 -9.77 -31.23 -9.54
CA GLN A 7 -10.88 -32.20 -9.44
C GLN A 7 -10.77 -33.34 -10.45
N HIS A 8 -10.25 -33.04 -11.64
CA HIS A 8 -10.00 -34.02 -12.70
C HIS A 8 -8.59 -34.64 -12.66
N LYS A 9 -7.81 -34.40 -11.59
CA LYS A 9 -6.46 -34.93 -11.38
C LYS A 9 -5.44 -34.54 -12.47
N TRP A 10 -5.62 -33.38 -13.09
CA TRP A 10 -4.63 -32.78 -13.99
C TRP A 10 -3.70 -31.85 -13.20
N SER A 11 -2.38 -32.09 -13.26
CA SER A 11 -1.38 -31.20 -12.64
C SER A 11 -1.39 -29.82 -13.30
N ILE A 12 -1.21 -28.76 -12.48
CA ILE A 12 -1.05 -27.38 -12.96
C ILE A 12 0.26 -27.16 -13.73
N GLU A 13 1.24 -28.05 -13.58
CA GLU A 13 2.50 -28.02 -14.35
C GLU A 13 2.27 -28.21 -15.85
N ASN A 14 1.09 -28.74 -16.23
CA ASN A 14 0.73 -29.01 -17.63
C ASN A 14 0.22 -27.79 -18.40
N ILE A 15 0.11 -26.61 -17.77
CA ILE A 15 -0.51 -25.45 -18.40
C ILE A 15 0.25 -24.15 -18.12
N ALA A 16 0.15 -23.21 -19.06
CA ALA A 16 0.49 -21.81 -18.87
C ALA A 16 -0.73 -20.92 -19.13
N PHE A 17 -0.81 -19.77 -18.46
CA PHE A 17 -1.92 -18.83 -18.61
C PHE A 17 -1.47 -17.53 -19.28
N GLY A 18 -2.21 -17.10 -20.30
CA GLY A 18 -2.09 -15.77 -20.90
C GLY A 18 -3.34 -14.94 -20.58
N SER A 19 -3.15 -13.69 -20.16
CA SER A 19 -4.25 -12.74 -19.92
C SER A 19 -3.89 -11.38 -20.51
N GLY A 20 -4.70 -10.91 -21.47
CA GLY A 20 -4.54 -9.60 -22.10
C GLY A 20 -5.39 -8.55 -21.39
N GLY A 21 -6.61 -8.31 -21.90
CA GLY A 21 -7.48 -7.23 -21.43
C GLY A 21 -7.83 -7.30 -19.93
N ALA A 22 -8.03 -8.49 -19.37
CA ALA A 22 -8.32 -8.61 -17.93
C ALA A 22 -7.13 -8.22 -17.05
N LEU A 23 -5.89 -8.49 -17.50
CA LEU A 23 -4.67 -8.14 -16.77
C LEU A 23 -4.31 -6.66 -16.91
N LEU A 24 -4.55 -6.06 -18.09
CA LEU A 24 -4.01 -4.74 -18.43
C LEU A 24 -5.05 -3.62 -18.56
N GLN A 25 -6.33 -3.95 -18.74
CA GLN A 25 -7.39 -2.97 -19.07
C GLN A 25 -8.60 -3.03 -18.16
N LYS A 26 -8.97 -4.22 -17.63
CA LYS A 26 -10.12 -4.40 -16.74
C LYS A 26 -9.80 -4.05 -15.28
N LEU A 27 -9.08 -2.95 -15.08
CA LEU A 27 -8.70 -2.41 -13.79
C LEU A 27 -9.16 -0.96 -13.71
N THR A 28 -9.65 -0.55 -12.55
CA THR A 28 -10.03 0.85 -12.30
C THR A 28 -9.32 1.35 -11.05
N ARG A 29 -9.18 2.68 -10.94
CA ARG A 29 -8.65 3.34 -9.73
C ARG A 29 -9.38 2.89 -8.46
N ASP A 30 -10.69 2.65 -8.58
CA ASP A 30 -11.56 2.28 -7.47
C ASP A 30 -11.37 0.84 -6.99
N LEU A 31 -10.77 -0.05 -7.78
CA LEU A 31 -10.50 -1.43 -7.38
C LEU A 31 -9.68 -1.51 -6.07
N LEU A 32 -8.73 -0.59 -5.90
CA LEU A 32 -7.90 -0.46 -4.69
C LEU A 32 -8.17 0.85 -3.94
N ASN A 33 -9.23 1.58 -4.31
CA ASN A 33 -9.58 2.89 -3.78
C ASN A 33 -8.43 3.92 -3.80
N CYS A 34 -7.53 3.85 -4.78
CA CYS A 34 -6.35 4.73 -4.89
C CYS A 34 -6.79 6.20 -4.86
N SER A 35 -6.33 6.97 -3.87
CA SER A 35 -6.81 8.34 -3.67
C SER A 35 -5.74 9.27 -3.08
N PHE A 36 -5.83 10.56 -3.45
CA PHE A 36 -5.01 11.64 -2.89
C PHE A 36 -5.89 12.59 -2.08
N LYS A 37 -5.44 12.98 -0.88
CA LYS A 37 -6.17 13.86 0.05
C LYS A 37 -5.17 14.72 0.84
N CYS A 38 -5.54 15.98 1.08
CA CYS A 38 -4.81 16.82 2.03
C CYS A 38 -5.13 16.37 3.46
N SER A 39 -4.10 16.19 4.29
CA SER A 39 -4.24 15.82 5.70
C SER A 39 -3.69 16.89 6.66
N TYR A 40 -2.87 17.83 6.18
CA TYR A 40 -2.23 18.86 7.02
C TYR A 40 -2.02 20.16 6.24
N VAL A 41 -2.27 21.29 6.89
CA VAL A 41 -1.98 22.64 6.37
C VAL A 41 -1.35 23.50 7.46
N VAL A 42 -0.61 24.54 7.05
CA VAL A 42 -0.15 25.59 7.97
C VAL A 42 -0.87 26.89 7.60
N THR A 43 -1.62 27.44 8.55
CA THR A 43 -2.34 28.72 8.38
C THR A 43 -1.94 29.66 9.51
N ASN A 44 -1.52 30.88 9.18
CA ASN A 44 -1.01 31.86 10.15
C ASN A 44 0.12 31.29 11.06
N GLY A 45 0.98 30.45 10.50
CA GLY A 45 2.07 29.80 11.25
C GLY A 45 1.62 28.65 12.17
N LEU A 46 0.33 28.32 12.21
CA LEU A 46 -0.21 27.24 13.01
C LEU A 46 -0.52 26.02 12.14
N GLY A 47 -0.03 24.85 12.56
CA GLY A 47 -0.35 23.59 11.94
C GLY A 47 -1.78 23.15 12.25
N VAL A 48 -2.54 22.76 11.24
CA VAL A 48 -3.92 22.28 11.39
C VAL A 48 -4.06 20.92 10.71
N ASN A 49 -4.55 19.94 11.47
CA ASN A 49 -4.93 18.62 10.94
C ASN A 49 -6.27 18.75 10.20
N VAL A 50 -6.28 18.44 8.91
CA VAL A 50 -7.48 18.49 8.07
C VAL A 50 -7.85 17.09 7.59
N PHE A 51 -9.14 16.83 7.40
CA PHE A 51 -9.64 15.55 6.90
C PHE A 51 -11.06 15.68 6.37
N LYS A 52 -11.47 14.74 5.52
CA LYS A 52 -12.86 14.57 5.11
C LYS A 52 -13.49 13.44 5.93
N ASP A 53 -14.74 13.62 6.35
CA ASP A 53 -15.53 12.57 7.00
C ASP A 53 -17.00 12.66 6.52
N PRO A 54 -17.32 12.07 5.35
CA PRO A 54 -18.66 12.17 4.78
C PRO A 54 -19.68 11.38 5.62
N VAL A 55 -20.73 12.05 6.08
CA VAL A 55 -21.80 11.42 6.91
C VAL A 55 -22.40 10.18 6.25
N ALA A 56 -22.61 10.22 4.93
CA ALA A 56 -23.24 9.14 4.18
C ALA A 56 -22.29 7.96 3.86
N ASP A 57 -20.98 8.09 4.07
CA ASP A 57 -20.02 7.06 3.71
C ASP A 57 -18.74 7.12 4.58
N PRO A 58 -18.76 6.45 5.74
CA PRO A 58 -17.60 6.40 6.64
C PRO A 58 -16.34 5.78 6.01
N ASN A 59 -16.46 4.96 4.97
CA ASN A 59 -15.31 4.37 4.27
C ASN A 59 -14.49 5.43 3.51
N LYS A 60 -15.07 6.62 3.29
CA LYS A 60 -14.40 7.76 2.66
C LYS A 60 -13.78 8.74 3.65
N ARG A 61 -13.71 8.38 4.93
CA ARG A 61 -12.99 9.15 5.94
C ARG A 61 -11.49 9.12 5.66
N SER A 62 -10.86 10.30 5.61
CA SER A 62 -9.41 10.42 5.38
C SER A 62 -8.62 10.52 6.70
N LYS A 63 -7.33 10.20 6.62
CA LYS A 63 -6.36 10.37 7.72
C LYS A 63 -6.09 11.84 8.03
N LYS A 64 -5.57 12.10 9.22
CA LYS A 64 -5.34 13.44 9.79
C LYS A 64 -3.87 13.75 10.00
N GLY A 65 -3.49 15.00 9.74
CA GLY A 65 -2.19 15.57 10.08
C GLY A 65 -1.01 15.02 9.27
N ARG A 66 0.20 15.24 9.80
CA ARG A 66 1.44 14.66 9.27
C ARG A 66 1.42 13.15 9.46
N LEU A 67 1.76 12.40 8.42
CA LEU A 67 1.69 10.95 8.38
C LEU A 67 3.10 10.34 8.29
N SER A 68 3.26 9.15 8.86
CA SER A 68 4.47 8.32 8.71
C SER A 68 4.06 6.84 8.68
N LEU A 69 4.87 6.00 8.05
CA LEU A 69 4.59 4.56 7.89
C LEU A 69 5.64 3.74 8.62
N HIS A 70 5.20 2.81 9.46
CA HIS A 70 6.10 2.03 10.33
C HIS A 70 5.75 0.55 10.30
N ARG A 71 6.66 -0.28 10.83
CA ARG A 71 6.36 -1.68 11.16
C ARG A 71 5.99 -1.80 12.63
N THR A 72 4.96 -2.60 12.92
CA THR A 72 4.66 -3.03 14.29
C THR A 72 5.67 -4.08 14.74
N ALA A 73 5.70 -4.37 16.04
CA ALA A 73 6.50 -5.48 16.59
C ALA A 73 6.15 -6.85 15.97
N SER A 74 4.93 -7.01 15.45
CA SER A 74 4.48 -8.23 14.76
C SER A 74 4.87 -8.28 13.27
N GLY A 75 5.53 -7.24 12.75
CA GLY A 75 5.93 -7.14 11.34
C GLY A 75 4.88 -6.50 10.41
N ASN A 76 3.67 -6.23 10.91
CA ASN A 76 2.59 -5.59 10.15
C ASN A 76 2.87 -4.09 9.91
N PHE A 77 2.17 -3.49 8.96
CA PHE A 77 2.28 -2.06 8.69
C PHE A 77 1.30 -1.25 9.53
N VAL A 78 1.74 -0.08 10.00
CA VAL A 78 0.91 0.91 10.67
C VAL A 78 1.22 2.30 10.14
N THR A 79 0.18 3.07 9.80
CA THR A 79 0.31 4.50 9.50
C THR A 79 0.00 5.30 10.74
N LEU A 80 0.98 6.04 11.25
CA LEU A 80 0.79 6.97 12.36
C LEU A 80 0.31 8.32 11.82
N GLU A 81 -0.71 8.86 12.48
CA GLU A 81 -1.36 10.13 12.12
C GLU A 81 -0.92 11.25 13.06
N GLU A 82 -1.26 12.50 12.72
CA GLU A 82 -1.10 13.66 13.61
C GLU A 82 0.34 13.91 14.09
N GLY A 83 1.35 13.49 13.32
CA GLY A 83 2.76 13.66 13.67
C GLY A 83 3.28 12.69 14.73
N LYS A 84 2.50 11.67 15.12
CA LYS A 84 2.89 10.70 16.17
C LYS A 84 4.13 9.87 15.83
N GLY A 85 4.56 9.83 14.57
CA GLY A 85 5.83 9.22 14.19
C GLY A 85 7.05 9.90 14.81
N ASP A 86 6.95 11.19 15.15
CA ASP A 86 8.05 11.94 15.79
C ASP A 86 8.31 11.47 17.25
N LEU A 87 7.45 10.60 17.80
CA LEU A 87 7.64 9.97 19.12
C LEU A 87 8.60 8.78 19.06
N GLU A 88 8.94 8.28 17.87
CA GLU A 88 9.89 7.17 17.62
C GLU A 88 9.51 5.82 18.27
N GLU A 89 8.27 5.67 18.78
CA GLU A 89 7.78 4.45 19.44
C GLU A 89 7.70 3.22 18.50
N TYR A 90 7.62 3.45 17.19
CA TYR A 90 7.44 2.40 16.16
C TYR A 90 8.67 2.24 15.25
N GLY A 91 9.82 2.79 15.67
CA GLY A 91 11.06 2.75 14.90
C GLY A 91 11.08 3.75 13.75
N VAL A 92 11.72 3.36 12.65
CA VAL A 92 12.00 4.25 11.52
C VAL A 92 10.80 4.39 10.58
N ASP A 93 10.55 5.63 10.14
CA ASP A 93 9.60 5.89 9.05
C ASP A 93 10.10 5.27 7.74
N LEU A 94 9.25 4.47 7.12
CA LEU A 94 9.51 3.78 5.86
C LEU A 94 9.32 4.70 4.65
N LEU A 95 8.73 5.88 4.83
CA LEU A 95 8.61 6.87 3.76
C LEU A 95 9.95 7.57 3.52
N HIS A 96 10.49 7.39 2.32
CA HIS A 96 11.69 8.08 1.88
C HIS A 96 11.35 9.22 0.91
N THR A 97 12.02 10.36 1.06
CA THR A 97 11.97 11.42 0.04
C THR A 97 12.54 10.88 -1.28
N VAL A 98 11.72 10.85 -2.32
CA VAL A 98 12.14 10.45 -3.68
C VAL A 98 12.29 11.63 -4.63
N PHE A 99 11.62 12.74 -4.32
CA PHE A 99 11.64 13.96 -5.11
C PHE A 99 11.66 15.17 -4.18
N GLN A 100 12.53 16.14 -4.46
CA GLN A 100 12.66 17.36 -3.69
C GLN A 100 13.10 18.51 -4.60
N ASN A 101 12.39 19.64 -4.54
CA ASN A 101 12.76 20.89 -5.22
C ASN A 101 13.09 20.71 -6.72
N GLY A 102 12.25 19.99 -7.45
CA GLY A 102 12.43 19.78 -8.90
C GLY A 102 13.38 18.63 -9.27
N LYS A 103 13.97 17.94 -8.29
CA LYS A 103 14.97 16.89 -8.53
C LYS A 103 14.54 15.55 -7.95
N ILE A 104 14.82 14.49 -8.69
CA ILE A 104 14.76 13.11 -8.18
C ILE A 104 15.98 12.92 -7.26
N VAL A 105 15.75 12.54 -6.00
CA VAL A 105 16.81 12.38 -4.99
C VAL A 105 17.02 10.91 -4.57
N LYS A 106 16.06 10.04 -4.90
CA LYS A 106 16.17 8.59 -4.69
C LYS A 106 15.49 7.85 -5.84
N THR A 107 16.15 6.85 -6.38
CA THR A 107 15.65 5.97 -7.45
C THR A 107 15.75 4.52 -7.00
N TYR A 108 14.90 3.67 -7.58
CA TYR A 108 14.94 2.22 -7.41
C TYR A 108 15.10 1.58 -8.79
N THR A 109 15.90 0.52 -8.86
CA THR A 109 16.01 -0.30 -10.05
C THR A 109 14.78 -1.21 -10.20
N PHE A 110 14.58 -1.78 -11.38
CA PHE A 110 13.49 -2.72 -11.56
C PHE A 110 13.67 -4.02 -10.77
N ASP A 111 14.92 -4.43 -10.54
CA ASP A 111 15.22 -5.61 -9.73
C ASP A 111 14.95 -5.35 -8.24
N ASP A 112 15.22 -4.13 -7.73
CA ASP A 112 14.80 -3.75 -6.37
C ASP A 112 13.28 -3.90 -6.20
N VAL A 113 12.50 -3.47 -7.19
CA VAL A 113 11.03 -3.58 -7.14
C VAL A 113 10.58 -5.03 -7.18
N ARG A 114 11.20 -5.87 -8.02
CA ARG A 114 10.91 -7.31 -8.08
C ARG A 114 11.23 -8.01 -6.77
N ASP A 115 12.38 -7.70 -6.18
CA ASP A 115 12.82 -8.29 -4.92
C ASP A 115 11.90 -7.92 -3.76
N ASN A 116 11.45 -6.67 -3.70
CA ASN A 116 10.49 -6.20 -2.69
C ASN A 116 9.10 -6.83 -2.81
N ALA A 117 8.72 -7.30 -4.00
CA ALA A 117 7.39 -7.86 -4.29
C ALA A 117 7.37 -9.40 -4.33
N LYS A 118 8.46 -10.07 -3.95
CA LYS A 118 8.52 -11.53 -3.87
C LYS A 118 7.49 -12.04 -2.86
N ILE A 119 6.77 -13.09 -3.24
CA ILE A 119 5.92 -13.83 -2.32
C ILE A 119 6.82 -14.44 -1.24
N THR A 120 6.46 -14.19 0.02
CA THR A 120 7.18 -14.68 1.19
C THR A 120 6.50 -15.94 1.76
N ASP A 121 7.24 -16.70 2.56
CA ASP A 121 6.68 -17.86 3.27
C ASP A 121 5.56 -17.46 4.25
N SER A 122 5.58 -16.22 4.76
CA SER A 122 4.48 -15.67 5.56
C SER A 122 3.20 -15.52 4.75
N ASP A 123 3.28 -15.01 3.51
CA ASP A 123 2.11 -14.83 2.64
C ASP A 123 1.46 -16.19 2.31
N LEU A 124 2.28 -17.22 2.14
CA LEU A 124 1.80 -18.58 1.88
C LEU A 124 1.10 -19.22 3.09
N LYS A 125 1.54 -18.88 4.31
CA LYS A 125 0.91 -19.39 5.54
C LYS A 125 -0.46 -18.76 5.78
N GLU A 126 -0.65 -17.48 5.47
CA GLU A 126 -1.97 -16.83 5.58
C GLU A 126 -3.00 -17.41 4.59
N LEU A 127 -2.57 -17.89 3.41
CA LEU A 127 -3.46 -18.48 2.40
C LEU A 127 -3.89 -19.93 2.72
N LEU A 128 -3.25 -20.59 3.68
CA LEU A 128 -3.51 -21.98 4.06
C LEU A 128 -4.35 -22.12 5.34
N HIS A 129 -4.77 -21.01 5.94
CA HIS A 129 -5.68 -20.93 7.07
C HIS A 129 -7.01 -20.27 6.66
#